data_AF-A0A814CP42-F1
#
_entry.id   AF-A0A814CP42-F1
#
_cell.length_a   1.000
_cell.length_b   1.000
_cell.length_c   1.000
_cell.angle_alpha   90.00
_cell.angle_beta   90.00
_cell.angle_gamma   90.00
#
_symmetry.space_group_name_H-M   'P 1'
#
loop_
_entity.id
_entity.type
_entity.pdbx_description
1 polymer ?
#
loop_
_entity_poly.entity_id
_entity_poly.type
_entity_poly.pdbx_seq_one_letter_code
_entity_poly.pdbx_strand_id
1 'polypeptide(L)'
;MSTKKQLIVTDTDILKELDCSDPLKFQNRIMRLRKFDDKIINILNAEIPTESFISKGQVNPVNKCNQFKQELRDYYDSRESAIKKCIEYSKNEVDKLKHTPDGTPLYLIKEKNYNVRLYQQELEIDRIDQARTFKAVEERCRAYQ
;
A
#
# COMPACT_ATOMS: atom_id res chain seq x y z
N MET A 1 -7.19 19.17 23.19
CA MET A 1 -7.04 17.88 22.48
C MET A 1 -6.14 18.12 21.29
N SER A 2 -4.88 17.69 21.35
CA SER A 2 -3.92 17.92 20.26
C SER A 2 -4.22 16.92 19.15
N THR A 3 -4.68 17.40 18.00
CA THR A 3 -4.91 16.59 16.80
C THR A 3 -3.58 15.94 16.41
N LYS A 4 -3.47 14.61 16.51
CA LYS A 4 -2.29 13.89 16.03
C LYS A 4 -2.14 14.17 14.54
N LYS A 5 -1.13 14.95 14.16
CA LYS A 5 -0.76 15.13 12.76
C LYS A 5 -0.26 13.79 12.23
N GLN A 6 -0.86 13.32 11.15
CA GLN A 6 -0.43 12.11 10.45
C GLN A 6 0.92 12.38 9.76
N LEU A 7 1.86 11.47 9.92
CA LEU A 7 3.22 11.55 9.38
C LEU A 7 3.26 10.98 7.96
N ILE A 8 2.59 9.85 7.77
CA ILE A 8 2.38 9.24 6.47
C ILE A 8 1.02 9.72 5.98
N VAL A 9 1.03 10.53 4.92
CA VAL A 9 -0.20 10.94 4.25
C VAL A 9 -0.79 9.71 3.57
N THR A 10 -1.71 9.02 4.27
CA THR A 10 -2.60 8.07 3.63
C THR A 10 -3.64 8.91 2.91
N ASP A 11 -3.33 9.33 1.70
CA ASP A 11 -4.34 9.94 0.86
C ASP A 11 -5.41 8.87 0.65
N THR A 12 -6.50 8.99 1.40
CA THR A 12 -7.63 8.06 1.36
C THR A 12 -8.18 7.97 -0.06
N ASP A 13 -7.97 9.01 -0.88
CA ASP A 13 -8.34 9.05 -2.29
C ASP A 13 -7.36 8.25 -3.18
N ILE A 14 -6.16 7.91 -2.67
CA ILE A 14 -5.24 6.94 -3.30
C ILE A 14 -5.69 5.51 -3.15
N LEU A 15 -6.28 5.18 -2.02
CA LEU A 15 -6.76 3.83 -1.69
C LEU A 15 -8.24 3.63 -2.02
N LYS A 16 -9.02 4.70 -2.20
CA LYS A 16 -10.47 4.60 -2.40
C LYS A 16 -10.89 3.87 -3.67
N GLU A 17 -10.16 3.96 -4.78
CA GLU A 17 -10.56 3.21 -5.98
C GLU A 17 -9.32 2.76 -6.77
N LEU A 18 -8.70 1.67 -6.34
CA LEU A 18 -8.08 0.78 -7.32
C LEU A 18 -9.21 0.34 -8.24
N ASP A 19 -9.23 0.86 -9.47
CA ASP A 19 -10.23 0.52 -10.47
C ASP A 19 -9.99 -0.90 -10.95
N CYS A 20 -10.67 -1.86 -10.32
CA CYS A 20 -10.55 -3.29 -10.64
C CYS A 20 -11.17 -3.64 -12.01
N SER A 21 -11.93 -2.73 -12.61
CA SER A 21 -12.52 -2.91 -13.94
C SER A 21 -11.55 -2.54 -15.06
N ASP A 22 -10.57 -1.69 -14.76
CA ASP A 22 -9.56 -1.18 -15.68
C ASP A 22 -8.14 -1.52 -15.20
N PRO A 23 -7.55 -2.62 -15.70
CA PRO A 23 -6.20 -3.07 -15.34
C PRO A 23 -5.12 -2.00 -15.52
N LEU A 24 -5.26 -1.13 -16.52
CA LEU A 24 -4.27 -0.09 -16.80
C LEU A 24 -4.34 1.02 -15.75
N LYS A 25 -5.55 1.46 -15.37
CA LYS A 25 -5.72 2.41 -14.26
C LYS A 25 -5.24 1.83 -12.94
N PHE A 26 -5.55 0.56 -12.67
CA PHE A 26 -5.03 -0.16 -11.51
C PHE A 26 -3.49 -0.09 -11.45
N GLN A 27 -2.81 -0.49 -12.53
CA GLN A 27 -1.34 -0.52 -12.58
C GLN A 27 -0.74 0.88 -12.43
N ASN A 28 -1.32 1.88 -13.08
CA ASN A 28 -0.90 3.27 -12.93
C ASN A 28 -1.02 3.76 -11.48
N ARG A 29 -2.05 3.32 -10.75
CA ARG A 29 -2.25 3.68 -9.35
C ARG A 29 -1.25 2.97 -8.44
N ILE A 30 -1.01 1.67 -8.64
CA ILE A 30 0.03 0.92 -7.92
C ILE A 30 1.42 1.52 -8.15
N MET A 31 1.74 1.92 -9.39
CA MET A 31 3.02 2.58 -9.68
C MET A 31 3.19 3.90 -8.91
N ARG A 32 2.12 4.70 -8.75
CA ARG A 32 2.17 5.93 -7.95
C ARG A 32 2.38 5.64 -6.46
N LEU A 33 1.75 4.58 -5.95
CA LEU A 33 1.95 4.11 -4.58
C LEU A 33 3.40 3.67 -4.34
N ARG A 34 4.00 2.91 -5.26
CA ARG A 34 5.43 2.54 -5.18
C ARG A 34 6.37 3.75 -5.18
N LYS A 35 6.10 4.75 -6.03
CA LYS A 35 6.86 6.02 -6.01
C LYS A 35 6.70 6.81 -4.71
N PHE A 36 5.60 6.60 -4.00
CA PHE A 36 5.43 7.15 -2.66
C PHE A 36 6.24 6.36 -1.63
N ASP A 37 6.34 5.04 -1.78
CA ASP A 37 7.15 4.19 -0.89
C ASP A 37 8.62 4.63 -0.87
N ASP A 38 9.17 5.07 -2.00
CA ASP A 38 10.52 5.66 -2.11
C ASP A 38 10.72 6.88 -1.21
N LYS A 39 9.64 7.58 -0.84
CA LYS A 39 9.68 8.78 0.00
C LYS A 39 9.54 8.49 1.49
N ILE A 40 9.10 7.28 1.87
CA ILE A 40 8.78 6.94 3.27
C ILE A 40 9.98 7.17 4.20
N ILE A 41 11.18 6.77 3.78
CA ILE A 41 12.39 7.00 4.59
C ILE A 41 12.73 8.48 4.71
N ASN A 42 12.53 9.27 3.66
CA ASN A 42 12.75 10.73 3.72
C ASN A 42 11.77 11.40 4.67
N ILE A 43 10.50 10.96 4.67
CA ILE A 43 9.49 11.44 5.61
C ILE A 43 9.91 11.09 7.05
N LEU A 44 10.32 9.84 7.30
CA LEU A 44 10.80 9.43 8.62
C LEU A 44 12.00 10.26 9.09
N ASN A 45 12.96 10.51 8.20
CA ASN A 45 14.14 11.32 8.50
C ASN A 45 13.79 12.79 8.80
N ALA A 46 12.74 13.34 8.19
CA ALA A 46 12.25 14.67 8.50
C ALA A 46 11.54 14.73 9.86
N GLU A 47 10.90 13.63 10.28
CA GLU A 47 10.19 13.52 11.57
C GLU A 47 11.10 13.21 12.76
N ILE A 48 12.27 12.61 12.51
CA ILE A 48 13.29 12.34 13.52
C ILE A 48 14.50 13.27 13.24
N PRO A 49 14.52 14.47 13.87
CA PRO A 49 15.57 15.47 13.62
C PRO A 49 16.93 15.02 14.17
N THR A 50 17.94 15.85 13.94
CA THR A 50 19.30 15.61 14.43
C THR A 50 19.36 15.53 15.97
N GLU A 51 20.40 14.89 16.48
CA GLU A 51 20.60 14.61 17.91
C GLU A 51 20.51 15.87 18.79
N SER A 52 20.88 17.03 18.27
CA SER A 52 20.80 18.31 18.98
C SER A 52 19.36 18.77 19.30
N PHE A 53 18.36 18.36 18.50
CA PHE A 53 16.94 18.62 18.79
C PHE A 53 16.37 17.61 19.78
N ILE A 54 16.86 16.36 19.71
CA ILE A 54 16.47 15.28 20.61
C ILE A 54 16.98 15.57 22.03
N SER A 55 18.26 15.95 22.18
CA SER A 55 18.86 16.27 23.48
C SER A 55 18.25 17.50 24.17
N LYS A 56 17.63 18.40 23.40
CA LYS A 56 16.85 19.54 23.89
C LYS A 56 15.41 19.18 24.30
N GLY A 57 15.01 17.91 24.19
CA GLY A 57 13.68 17.43 24.55
C GLY A 57 12.55 17.93 23.64
N GLN A 58 12.88 18.51 22.48
CA GLN A 58 11.89 19.08 21.56
C GLN A 58 11.13 18.00 20.78
N VAL A 59 11.72 16.81 20.63
CA VAL A 59 11.12 15.64 19.97
C VAL A 59 11.43 14.39 20.76
N ASN A 60 10.40 13.55 20.99
CA ASN A 60 10.58 12.20 21.51
C ASN A 60 10.67 11.22 20.32
N PRO A 61 11.87 10.71 19.99
CA PRO A 61 12.07 9.86 18.82
C PRO A 61 11.40 8.49 18.96
N VAL A 62 11.25 7.97 20.19
CA VAL A 62 10.53 6.71 20.47
C VAL A 62 9.07 6.82 20.05
N ASN A 63 8.40 7.88 20.50
CA ASN A 63 7.00 8.13 20.17
C ASN A 63 6.80 8.34 18.66
N LYS A 64 7.72 9.07 18.01
CA LYS A 64 7.68 9.28 16.55
C LYS A 64 7.87 7.97 15.78
N CYS A 65 8.83 7.15 16.17
CA CYS A 65 9.03 5.83 15.58
C CYS A 65 7.81 4.92 15.72
N ASN A 66 7.20 4.87 16.91
CA ASN A 66 6.01 4.05 17.14
C ASN A 66 4.80 4.54 16.35
N GLN A 67 4.57 5.86 16.33
CA GLN A 67 3.52 6.46 15.50
C GLN A 67 3.74 6.14 14.02
N PHE A 68 4.96 6.35 13.52
CA PHE A 68 5.29 6.14 12.11
C PHE A 68 5.11 4.67 11.69
N LYS A 69 5.57 3.71 12.51
CA LYS A 69 5.39 2.28 12.24
C LYS A 69 3.91 1.89 12.21
N GLN A 70 3.08 2.47 13.07
CA GLN A 70 1.64 2.21 13.05
C GLN A 70 0.99 2.75 11.78
N GLU A 71 1.25 4.01 11.44
CA GLU A 71 0.70 4.61 10.20
C GLU A 71 1.19 3.88 8.95
N LEU A 72 2.42 3.36 8.96
CA LEU A 72 2.99 2.57 7.87
C LEU A 72 2.24 1.25 7.71
N ARG A 73 1.92 0.59 8.83
CA ARG A 73 1.12 -0.63 8.83
C ARG A 73 -0.27 -0.36 8.27
N ASP A 74 -0.95 0.66 8.76
CA ASP A 74 -2.28 1.02 8.29
C ASP A 74 -2.30 1.35 6.79
N TYR A 75 -1.25 2.01 6.29
CA TYR A 75 -1.06 2.29 4.87
C TYR A 75 -0.94 1.01 4.02
N TYR A 76 -0.05 0.09 4.40
CA TYR A 76 0.15 -1.17 3.68
C TYR A 76 -1.06 -2.11 3.80
N ASP A 77 -1.68 -2.22 4.99
CA ASP A 77 -2.86 -3.05 5.22
C ASP A 77 -4.05 -2.58 4.36
N SER A 78 -4.21 -1.26 4.22
CA SER A 78 -5.24 -0.67 3.35
C SER A 78 -4.98 -0.97 1.88
N ARG A 79 -3.72 -0.91 1.45
CA ARG A 79 -3.31 -1.24 0.07
C ARG A 79 -3.50 -2.72 -0.23
N GLU A 80 -3.09 -3.60 0.66
CA GLU A 80 -3.29 -5.05 0.55
C GLU A 80 -4.78 -5.38 0.43
N SER A 81 -5.62 -4.77 1.28
CA SER A 81 -7.07 -4.93 1.24
C SER A 81 -7.65 -4.51 -0.12
N ALA A 82 -7.20 -3.39 -0.68
CA ALA A 82 -7.66 -2.90 -1.98
C ALA A 82 -7.26 -3.86 -3.13
N ILE A 83 -6.03 -4.38 -3.12
CA ILE A 83 -5.58 -5.34 -4.14
C ILE A 83 -6.37 -6.65 -4.05
N LYS A 84 -6.60 -7.16 -2.83
CA LYS A 84 -7.41 -8.37 -2.59
C LYS A 84 -8.85 -8.21 -3.12
N LYS A 85 -9.46 -7.04 -2.95
CA LYS A 85 -10.78 -6.73 -3.53
C LYS A 85 -10.78 -6.84 -5.07
N CYS A 86 -9.72 -6.39 -5.75
CA CYS A 86 -9.62 -6.54 -7.21
C CYS A 86 -9.43 -7.98 -7.68
N ILE A 87 -8.72 -8.81 -6.90
CA ILE A 87 -8.62 -10.25 -7.14
C ILE A 87 -10.01 -10.88 -7.04
N GLU A 88 -10.74 -10.60 -5.96
CA GLU A 88 -12.10 -11.13 -5.74
C GLU A 88 -13.07 -10.65 -6.81
N TYR A 89 -13.06 -9.37 -7.14
CA TYR A 89 -13.83 -8.79 -8.24
C TYR A 89 -13.62 -9.56 -9.55
N SER A 90 -12.35 -9.78 -9.94
CA SER A 90 -12.04 -10.47 -11.20
C SER A 90 -12.40 -11.94 -11.19
N LYS A 91 -12.28 -12.63 -10.04
CA LYS A 91 -12.76 -14.01 -9.88
C LYS A 91 -14.27 -14.09 -10.06
N ASN A 92 -15.02 -13.18 -9.44
CA ASN A 92 -16.47 -13.11 -9.58
C ASN A 92 -16.88 -12.85 -11.04
N GLU A 93 -16.15 -12.00 -11.77
CA GLU A 93 -16.39 -11.77 -13.20
C GLU A 93 -16.11 -13.03 -14.05
N VAL A 94 -15.04 -13.78 -13.76
CA VAL A 94 -14.78 -15.08 -14.41
C VAL A 94 -15.93 -16.05 -14.15
N ASP A 95 -16.39 -16.14 -12.91
CA ASP A 95 -17.46 -17.06 -12.53
C ASP A 95 -18.79 -16.69 -13.18
N LYS A 96 -19.15 -15.40 -13.23
CA LYS A 96 -20.33 -14.94 -13.99
C LYS A 96 -20.25 -15.36 -15.45
N LEU A 97 -19.13 -15.09 -16.12
CA LEU A 97 -18.94 -15.42 -17.53
C LEU A 97 -19.03 -16.93 -17.82
N LYS A 98 -18.64 -17.79 -16.87
CA LYS A 98 -18.76 -19.26 -17.01
C LYS A 98 -20.20 -19.76 -16.85
N HIS A 99 -21.04 -19.06 -16.08
CA HIS A 99 -22.41 -19.47 -15.79
C HIS A 99 -23.45 -18.80 -16.71
N THR A 100 -23.03 -17.90 -17.60
CA THR A 100 -23.90 -17.33 -18.63
C THR A 100 -24.26 -18.40 -19.66
N PRO A 101 -25.56 -18.76 -19.82
CA PRO A 101 -26.00 -19.70 -20.83
C PRO A 101 -25.75 -19.13 -22.23
N ASP A 102 -25.13 -19.94 -23.09
CA ASP A 102 -24.90 -19.72 -24.53
C ASP A 102 -24.06 -18.50 -24.94
N GLY A 103 -22.99 -18.75 -25.70
CA GLY A 103 -22.35 -17.74 -26.55
C GLY A 103 -21.29 -16.83 -25.90
N THR A 104 -20.88 -17.04 -24.64
CA THR A 104 -19.77 -16.25 -24.05
C THR A 104 -18.48 -16.49 -24.82
N PRO A 105 -17.89 -15.47 -25.46
CA PRO A 105 -16.64 -15.65 -26.18
C PRO A 105 -15.50 -16.03 -25.23
N LEU A 106 -14.75 -17.07 -25.59
CA LEU A 106 -13.62 -17.57 -24.79
C LEU A 106 -12.57 -16.49 -24.47
N TYR A 107 -12.43 -15.47 -25.34
CA TYR A 107 -11.48 -14.39 -25.12
C TYR A 107 -11.81 -13.55 -23.88
N LEU A 108 -13.09 -13.32 -23.55
CA LEU A 108 -13.50 -12.56 -22.36
C LEU A 108 -13.12 -13.29 -21.08
N ILE A 109 -13.32 -14.62 -21.05
CA ILE A 109 -12.90 -15.46 -19.92
C ILE A 109 -11.38 -15.41 -19.77
N LYS A 110 -10.62 -15.50 -20.87
CA LYS A 110 -9.16 -15.41 -20.85
C LYS A 110 -8.67 -14.05 -20.34
N GLU A 111 -9.31 -12.96 -20.76
CA GLU A 111 -9.02 -11.61 -20.31
C GLU A 111 -9.23 -11.46 -18.79
N LYS A 112 -10.38 -11.88 -18.26
CA LYS A 112 -10.62 -11.79 -16.81
C LYS A 112 -9.70 -12.70 -15.99
N ASN A 113 -9.34 -13.88 -16.50
CA ASN A 113 -8.33 -14.72 -15.87
C ASN A 113 -6.92 -14.09 -15.88
N TYR A 114 -6.57 -13.34 -16.95
CA TYR A 114 -5.34 -12.57 -16.98
C TYR A 114 -5.34 -11.50 -15.87
N ASN A 115 -6.45 -10.78 -15.69
CA ASN A 115 -6.56 -9.78 -14.61
C ASN A 115 -6.39 -10.40 -13.22
N VAL A 116 -6.96 -11.58 -12.96
CA VAL A 116 -6.74 -12.31 -11.69
C VAL A 116 -5.25 -12.54 -11.44
N ARG A 117 -4.52 -13.03 -12.47
CA ARG A 117 -3.07 -13.30 -12.35
C ARG A 117 -2.29 -12.00 -12.15
N LEU A 118 -2.64 -10.95 -12.87
CA LEU A 118 -2.02 -9.63 -12.72
C LEU A 118 -2.14 -9.13 -11.28
N TYR A 119 -3.36 -9.11 -10.72
CA TYR A 119 -3.57 -8.59 -9.37
C TYR A 119 -2.93 -9.46 -8.29
N GLN A 120 -2.86 -10.79 -8.50
CA GLN A 120 -2.11 -11.69 -7.62
C GLN A 120 -0.60 -11.41 -7.65
N GLN A 121 -0.02 -11.17 -8.82
CA GLN A 121 1.38 -10.79 -8.94
C GLN A 121 1.66 -9.47 -8.23
N GLU A 122 0.77 -8.48 -8.38
CA GLU A 122 0.91 -7.18 -7.73
C GLU A 122 0.78 -7.28 -6.20
N LEU A 123 -0.05 -8.19 -5.69
CA LEU A 123 -0.11 -8.51 -4.25
C LEU A 123 1.21 -9.08 -3.72
N GLU A 124 1.86 -9.97 -4.46
CA GLU A 124 3.14 -10.54 -4.04
C GLU A 124 4.26 -9.49 -4.07
N ILE A 125 4.29 -8.61 -5.08
CA ILE A 125 5.23 -7.51 -5.13
C ILE A 125 4.99 -6.54 -3.96
N ASP A 126 3.72 -6.24 -3.65
CA ASP A 126 3.34 -5.36 -2.55
C ASP A 126 3.90 -5.83 -1.20
N ARG A 127 3.84 -7.14 -0.94
CA ARG A 127 4.41 -7.75 0.27
C ARG A 127 5.93 -7.62 0.35
N ILE A 128 6.60 -7.73 -0.79
CA ILE A 128 8.06 -7.55 -0.86
C ILE A 128 8.41 -6.08 -0.56
N ASP A 129 7.68 -5.15 -1.16
CA ASP A 129 7.87 -3.70 -0.93
C ASP A 129 7.61 -3.37 0.55
N GLN A 130 6.52 -3.89 1.13
CA GLN A 130 6.21 -3.79 2.55
C GLN A 130 7.37 -4.26 3.43
N ALA A 131 7.83 -5.51 3.25
CA ALA A 131 8.89 -6.08 4.06
C ALA A 131 10.19 -5.24 3.98
N ARG A 132 10.54 -4.74 2.79
CA ARG A 132 11.72 -3.89 2.58
C ARG A 132 11.58 -2.53 3.28
N THR A 133 10.44 -1.87 3.14
CA THR A 133 10.20 -0.57 3.79
C THR A 133 10.20 -0.71 5.30
N PHE A 134 9.51 -1.72 5.85
CA PHE A 134 9.49 -1.96 7.29
C PHE A 134 10.89 -2.20 7.84
N LYS A 135 11.71 -3.01 7.17
CA LYS A 135 13.09 -3.24 7.56
C LYS A 135 13.88 -1.93 7.63
N ALA A 136 13.80 -1.08 6.62
CA ALA A 136 14.52 0.20 6.59
C ALA A 136 14.05 1.15 7.72
N VAL A 137 12.75 1.16 8.02
CA VAL A 137 12.17 1.94 9.12
C VAL A 137 12.61 1.39 10.48
N GLU A 138 12.66 0.07 10.65
CA GLU A 138 13.17 -0.57 11.86
C GLU A 138 14.64 -0.26 12.11
N GLU A 139 15.47 -0.37 11.08
CA GLU A 139 16.89 -0.01 11.14
C GLU A 139 17.09 1.44 11.54
N ARG A 140 16.33 2.37 10.93
CA ARG A 140 16.38 3.79 11.28
C ARG A 140 15.95 4.09 12.70
N CYS A 141 14.95 3.36 13.21
CA CYS A 141 14.39 3.54 14.54
C CYS A 141 15.16 2.83 15.64
N ARG A 142 16.06 1.89 15.31
CA ARG A 142 16.80 1.06 16.29
C ARG A 142 17.56 1.88 17.34
N ALA A 143 18.05 3.05 16.98
CA ALA A 143 18.81 3.92 17.88
C ALA A 143 17.98 4.51 19.04
N TYR A 144 16.65 4.37 19.02
CA TYR A 144 15.74 4.97 20.00
C TYR A 144 14.85 3.93 20.69
N GLN A 145 15.17 2.64 20.58
CA GLN A 145 14.40 1.55 21.19
C GLN A 145 14.91 1.23 22.59
#